data_AF-A0A917TPV0-F1
#
_entry.id   AF-A0A917TPV0-F1
#
_cell.length_a   1.000
_cell.length_b   1.000
_cell.length_c   1.000
_cell.angle_alpha   90.00
_cell.angle_beta   90.00
_cell.angle_gamma   90.00
#
_symmetry.space_group_name_H-M   'P 1'
#
loop_
_entity.id
_entity.type
_entity.pdbx_description
1 polymer ?
#
loop_
_entity_poly.entity_id
_entity_poly.type
_entity_poly.pdbx_seq_one_letter_code
_entity_poly.pdbx_strand_id
1 'polypeptide(L)'
;MEGMKATSLRARVRAEMIDEIKEIARRHLATDGANLSLRAVARDLGMVSSAVYRYFASRDDLLTALILDAYNALGGAVEEAESLVPRESLHARWMAVCTAARTWAVAHPHEYALIYGSPVPGYRAPEDTVPAATRAATVLGRIIRDGYGSGAIKDNDDPFPAPDVEVDIRRIGDAISPGTPLRVVSRALSAWVMLFGQVSFEIFGQLQNTVTTPAAYFDHQMRAQARYIGIPPDEADSSLEA
;
A
#
# COMPACT_ATOMS: atom_id res chain seq x y z
N MET A 1 8.23 -41.02 -6.64
CA MET A 1 6.99 -40.24 -6.44
C MET A 1 6.66 -39.99 -4.96
N GLU A 2 7.01 -40.92 -4.06
CA GLU A 2 6.72 -40.86 -2.61
C GLU A 2 7.56 -39.81 -1.84
N GLY A 3 8.86 -39.68 -2.15
CA GLY A 3 9.72 -38.65 -1.56
C GLY A 3 9.34 -37.21 -1.91
N MET A 4 8.77 -36.98 -3.10
CA MET A 4 8.29 -35.66 -3.53
C MET A 4 6.98 -35.28 -2.80
N LYS A 5 6.09 -36.26 -2.54
CA LYS A 5 4.89 -36.07 -1.71
C LYS A 5 5.21 -35.84 -0.22
N ALA A 6 6.22 -36.53 0.32
CA ALA A 6 6.65 -36.33 1.72
C ALA A 6 7.35 -34.98 1.92
N THR A 7 8.06 -34.47 0.90
CA THR A 7 8.65 -33.13 0.92
C THR A 7 7.59 -32.04 0.78
N SER A 8 6.56 -32.23 -0.07
CA SER A 8 5.46 -31.27 -0.18
C SER A 8 4.59 -31.22 1.10
N LEU A 9 4.37 -32.35 1.77
CA LEU A 9 3.65 -32.38 3.05
C LEU A 9 4.41 -31.63 4.14
N ARG A 10 5.73 -31.84 4.26
CA ARG A 10 6.57 -31.13 5.23
C ARG A 10 6.62 -29.63 4.95
N ALA A 11 6.69 -29.23 3.68
CA ALA A 11 6.63 -27.83 3.28
C ALA A 11 5.28 -27.19 3.67
N ARG A 12 4.17 -27.89 3.46
CA ARG A 12 2.83 -27.44 3.84
C ARG A 12 2.69 -27.25 5.35
N VAL A 13 3.10 -28.24 6.15
CA VAL A 13 3.08 -28.14 7.62
C VAL A 13 3.96 -26.98 8.10
N ARG A 14 5.12 -26.76 7.46
CA ARG A 14 5.97 -25.62 7.77
C ARG A 14 5.28 -24.29 7.45
N ALA A 15 4.61 -24.19 6.31
CA ALA A 15 3.87 -22.99 5.91
C ALA A 15 2.71 -22.69 6.88
N GLU A 16 1.90 -23.71 7.22
CA GLU A 16 0.80 -23.59 8.18
C GLU A 16 1.31 -23.06 9.54
N MET A 17 2.44 -23.57 10.04
CA MET A 17 3.04 -23.08 11.29
C MET A 17 3.59 -21.65 11.16
N ILE A 18 4.14 -21.27 10.00
CA ILE A 18 4.59 -19.89 9.75
C ILE A 18 3.38 -18.94 9.80
N ASP A 19 2.27 -19.32 9.19
CA ASP A 19 1.06 -18.51 9.18
C ASP A 19 0.45 -18.39 10.58
N GLU A 20 0.46 -19.47 11.36
CA GLU A 20 0.03 -19.45 12.77
C GLU A 20 0.91 -18.51 13.61
N ILE A 21 2.24 -18.57 13.45
CA ILE A 21 3.16 -17.64 14.13
C ILE A 21 2.88 -16.19 13.76
N LYS A 22 2.69 -15.90 12.47
CA LYS A 22 2.38 -14.54 12.00
C LYS A 22 1.04 -14.05 12.54
N GLU A 23 0.03 -14.91 12.61
CA GLU A 23 -1.29 -14.54 13.14
C GLU A 23 -1.22 -14.13 14.61
N ILE A 24 -0.54 -14.91 15.44
CA ILE A 24 -0.30 -14.53 16.84
C ILE A 24 0.48 -13.22 16.92
N ALA A 25 1.51 -13.04 16.08
CA ALA A 25 2.29 -11.82 16.05
C ALA A 25 1.48 -10.58 15.64
N ARG A 26 0.53 -10.69 14.70
CA ARG A 26 -0.40 -9.59 14.34
C ARG A 26 -1.25 -9.17 15.53
N ARG A 27 -1.70 -10.12 16.36
CA ARG A 27 -2.44 -9.80 17.60
C ARG A 27 -1.56 -9.04 18.60
N HIS A 28 -0.28 -9.38 18.72
CA HIS A 28 0.68 -8.61 19.53
C HIS A 28 0.93 -7.22 18.97
N LEU A 29 0.98 -7.05 17.63
CA LEU A 29 1.06 -5.71 17.02
C LEU A 29 -0.16 -4.84 17.37
N ALA A 30 -1.33 -5.46 17.48
CA ALA A 30 -2.56 -4.76 17.83
C ALA A 30 -2.57 -4.23 19.27
N THR A 31 -1.99 -4.98 20.21
CA THR A 31 -1.98 -4.66 21.65
C THR A 31 -0.77 -3.82 22.06
N ASP A 32 0.41 -4.19 21.58
CA ASP A 32 1.71 -3.68 22.06
C ASP A 32 2.46 -2.86 21.01
N GLY A 33 1.85 -2.65 19.84
CA GLY A 33 2.47 -1.98 18.71
C GLY A 33 3.71 -2.73 18.22
N ALA A 34 4.70 -2.00 17.71
CA ALA A 34 5.90 -2.61 17.13
C ALA A 34 6.88 -3.22 18.17
N ASN A 35 6.53 -3.25 19.46
CA ASN A 35 7.33 -3.89 20.51
C ASN A 35 7.15 -5.42 20.54
N LEU A 36 7.23 -6.05 19.36
CA LEU A 36 6.98 -7.47 19.16
C LEU A 36 8.02 -8.35 19.86
N SER A 37 7.57 -9.38 20.59
CA SER A 37 8.43 -10.32 21.31
C SER A 37 8.21 -11.76 20.83
N LEU A 38 9.24 -12.37 20.22
CA LEU A 38 9.21 -13.79 19.83
C LEU A 38 8.94 -14.74 20.99
N ARG A 39 9.37 -14.36 22.21
CA ARG A 39 9.11 -15.14 23.42
C ARG A 39 7.64 -15.09 23.82
N ALA A 40 7.00 -13.93 23.67
CA ALA A 40 5.59 -13.77 23.95
C ALA A 40 4.74 -14.52 22.91
N VAL A 41 5.08 -14.40 21.63
CA VAL A 41 4.46 -15.19 20.54
C VAL A 41 4.58 -16.70 20.79
N ALA A 42 5.77 -17.19 21.17
CA ALA A 42 5.96 -18.60 21.50
C ALA A 42 5.08 -19.07 22.65
N ARG A 43 4.96 -18.25 23.70
CA ARG A 43 4.13 -18.56 24.88
C ARG A 43 2.66 -18.71 24.49
N ASP A 44 2.14 -17.79 23.68
CA ASP A 44 0.74 -17.79 23.26
C ASP A 44 0.41 -18.92 22.28
N LEU A 45 1.40 -19.41 21.52
CA LEU A 45 1.31 -20.63 20.70
C LEU A 45 1.41 -21.93 21.51
N GLY A 46 1.75 -21.87 22.81
CA GLY A 46 2.07 -23.06 23.59
C GLY A 46 3.38 -23.74 23.16
N MET A 47 4.28 -23.00 22.50
CA MET A 47 5.56 -23.49 22.02
C MET A 47 6.72 -23.06 22.93
N VAL A 48 7.76 -23.89 22.99
CA VAL A 48 9.04 -23.48 23.57
C VAL A 48 9.66 -22.41 22.67
N SER A 49 10.24 -21.35 23.26
CA SER A 49 10.82 -20.24 22.50
C SER A 49 11.84 -20.68 21.44
N SER A 50 12.68 -21.68 21.74
CA SER A 50 13.63 -22.25 20.79
C SER A 50 12.97 -22.86 19.54
N ALA A 51 11.70 -23.28 19.62
CA ALA A 51 10.98 -23.81 18.48
C ALA A 51 10.60 -22.72 17.48
N VAL A 52 10.14 -21.54 17.95
CA VAL A 52 9.80 -20.40 17.09
C VAL A 52 11.03 -19.85 16.37
N TYR A 53 12.19 -19.87 17.03
CA TYR A 53 13.46 -19.46 16.42
C TYR A 53 13.89 -20.31 15.20
N ARG A 54 13.29 -21.51 15.00
CA ARG A 54 13.51 -22.34 13.79
C ARG A 54 12.69 -21.89 12.58
N TYR A 55 11.73 -20.98 12.79
CA TYR A 55 10.90 -20.38 11.75
C TYR A 55 11.35 -18.95 11.46
N PHE A 56 11.64 -18.17 12.51
CA PHE A 56 12.16 -16.80 12.41
C PHE A 56 13.39 -16.65 13.30
N ALA A 57 14.56 -16.41 12.71
CA ALA A 57 15.82 -16.37 13.46
C ALA A 57 15.91 -15.16 14.41
N SER A 58 15.15 -14.09 14.12
CA SER A 58 15.10 -12.87 14.91
C SER A 58 13.71 -12.23 14.90
N ARG A 59 13.53 -11.25 15.80
CA ARG A 59 12.35 -10.36 15.79
C ARG A 59 12.22 -9.64 14.45
N ASP A 60 13.35 -9.21 13.89
CA ASP A 60 13.38 -8.41 12.67
C ASP A 60 13.01 -9.27 11.45
N ASP A 61 13.32 -10.57 11.45
CA ASP A 61 12.84 -11.50 10.41
C ASP A 61 11.32 -11.65 10.44
N LEU A 62 10.74 -11.75 11.65
CA LEU A 62 9.29 -11.81 11.82
C LEU A 62 8.62 -10.49 11.41
N LEU A 63 9.18 -9.34 11.81
CA LEU A 63 8.70 -8.02 11.38
C LEU A 63 8.76 -7.86 9.86
N THR A 64 9.86 -8.27 9.24
CA THR A 64 10.02 -8.23 7.77
C THR A 64 8.95 -9.07 7.08
N ALA A 65 8.66 -10.28 7.59
CA ALA A 65 7.61 -11.12 7.05
C ALA A 65 6.21 -10.49 7.19
N LEU A 66 5.92 -9.84 8.33
CA LEU A 66 4.65 -9.14 8.54
C LEU A 66 4.51 -7.90 7.66
N ILE A 67 5.59 -7.15 7.45
CA ILE A 67 5.65 -6.01 6.53
C ILE A 67 5.41 -6.45 5.09
N LEU A 68 6.04 -7.56 4.67
CA LEU A 68 5.82 -8.15 3.34
C LEU A 68 4.37 -8.60 3.16
N ASP A 69 3.79 -9.28 4.15
CA ASP A 69 2.37 -9.67 4.13
C ASP A 69 1.46 -8.44 3.97
N ALA A 70 1.69 -7.38 4.75
CA ALA A 70 0.89 -6.15 4.73
C ALA A 70 0.99 -5.42 3.37
N TYR A 71 2.20 -5.21 2.85
CA TYR A 71 2.38 -4.62 1.53
C TYR A 71 1.76 -5.48 0.43
N ASN A 72 1.86 -6.81 0.54
CA ASN A 72 1.27 -7.70 -0.44
C ASN A 72 -0.26 -7.73 -0.40
N ALA A 73 -0.85 -7.62 0.79
CA ALA A 73 -2.29 -7.53 0.97
C ALA A 73 -2.84 -6.21 0.38
N LEU A 74 -2.21 -5.07 0.71
CA LEU A 74 -2.56 -3.77 0.12
C LEU A 74 -2.39 -3.79 -1.41
N GLY A 75 -1.23 -4.25 -1.89
CA GLY A 75 -0.94 -4.36 -3.31
C GLY A 75 -1.94 -5.24 -4.05
N GLY A 76 -2.31 -6.39 -3.47
CA GLY A 76 -3.33 -7.28 -4.02
C GLY A 76 -4.71 -6.64 -4.09
N ALA A 77 -5.14 -5.95 -3.03
CA ALA A 77 -6.43 -5.27 -2.99
C ALA A 77 -6.56 -4.20 -4.09
N VAL A 78 -5.52 -3.39 -4.30
CA VAL A 78 -5.55 -2.34 -5.34
C VAL A 78 -5.41 -2.90 -6.76
N GLU A 79 -4.62 -3.95 -6.95
CA GLU A 79 -4.49 -4.64 -8.24
C GLU A 79 -5.81 -5.31 -8.65
N GLU A 80 -6.46 -6.01 -7.72
CA GLU A 80 -7.75 -6.64 -7.95
C GLU A 80 -8.81 -5.60 -8.31
N ALA A 81 -8.94 -4.54 -7.50
CA ALA A 81 -9.92 -3.47 -7.74
C ALA A 81 -9.72 -2.78 -9.10
N GLU A 82 -8.48 -2.54 -9.51
CA GLU A 82 -8.20 -1.93 -10.81
C GLU A 82 -8.51 -2.87 -11.98
N SER A 83 -8.26 -4.18 -11.81
CA SER A 83 -8.49 -5.18 -12.87
C SER A 83 -9.96 -5.38 -13.24
N LEU A 84 -10.87 -5.01 -12.32
CA LEU A 84 -12.32 -5.09 -12.52
C LEU A 84 -12.88 -3.90 -13.30
N VAL A 85 -12.06 -2.88 -13.59
CA VAL A 85 -12.48 -1.66 -14.28
C VAL A 85 -11.87 -1.63 -15.70
N PRO A 86 -12.64 -1.25 -16.73
CA PRO A 86 -12.12 -1.10 -18.10
C PRO A 86 -10.90 -0.17 -18.15
N ARG A 87 -9.92 -0.52 -19.00
CA ARG A 87 -8.62 0.17 -19.04
C ARG A 87 -8.77 1.65 -19.41
N GLU A 88 -9.71 1.95 -20.30
CA GLU A 88 -10.05 3.29 -20.80
C GLU A 88 -10.74 4.17 -19.76
N SER A 89 -11.37 3.59 -18.73
CA SER A 89 -12.08 4.32 -17.67
C SER A 89 -11.09 4.80 -16.60
N LEU A 90 -10.24 5.77 -16.95
CA LEU A 90 -9.16 6.28 -16.09
C LEU A 90 -9.65 6.76 -14.72
N HIS A 91 -10.75 7.50 -14.69
CA HIS A 91 -11.32 8.03 -13.46
C HIS A 91 -11.88 6.92 -12.56
N ALA A 92 -12.69 6.02 -13.12
CA ALA A 92 -13.17 4.84 -12.40
C ALA A 92 -12.02 3.97 -11.86
N ARG A 93 -10.93 3.77 -12.63
CA ARG A 93 -9.74 3.03 -12.18
C ARG A 93 -9.05 3.73 -11.01
N TRP A 94 -8.86 5.04 -11.10
CA TRP A 94 -8.31 5.86 -10.02
C TRP A 94 -9.15 5.72 -8.75
N MET A 95 -10.47 5.90 -8.85
CA MET A 95 -11.38 5.80 -7.71
C MET A 95 -11.42 4.39 -7.11
N ALA A 96 -11.39 3.34 -7.93
CA ALA A 96 -11.34 1.95 -7.48
C ALA A 96 -10.08 1.66 -6.67
N VAL A 97 -8.91 2.09 -7.16
CA VAL A 97 -7.61 1.91 -6.46
C VAL A 97 -7.60 2.66 -5.13
N CYS A 98 -7.97 3.95 -5.13
CA CYS A 98 -8.00 4.75 -3.90
C CYS A 98 -8.97 4.16 -2.87
N THR A 99 -10.16 3.75 -3.31
CA THR A 99 -11.18 3.16 -2.44
C THR A 99 -10.72 1.81 -1.87
N ALA A 100 -10.08 0.97 -2.68
CA ALA A 100 -9.54 -0.31 -2.23
C ALA A 100 -8.42 -0.11 -1.19
N ALA A 101 -7.51 0.83 -1.41
CA ALA A 101 -6.45 1.16 -0.46
C ALA A 101 -7.01 1.60 0.89
N ARG A 102 -8.00 2.51 0.90
CA ARG A 102 -8.68 2.92 2.13
C ARG A 102 -9.43 1.76 2.79
N THR A 103 -10.19 0.98 2.01
CA THR A 103 -11.01 -0.12 2.53
C THR A 103 -10.14 -1.16 3.22
N TRP A 104 -9.01 -1.53 2.62
CA TRP A 104 -8.03 -2.42 3.24
C TRP A 104 -7.46 -1.80 4.52
N ALA A 105 -7.03 -0.54 4.47
CA ALA A 105 -6.44 0.13 5.64
C ALA A 105 -7.39 0.21 6.84
N VAL A 106 -8.67 0.50 6.60
CA VAL A 106 -9.71 0.56 7.64
C VAL A 106 -10.01 -0.83 8.22
N ALA A 107 -9.98 -1.88 7.38
CA ALA A 107 -10.15 -3.26 7.85
C ALA A 107 -8.93 -3.81 8.59
N HIS A 108 -7.73 -3.32 8.27
CA HIS A 108 -6.45 -3.80 8.80
C HIS A 108 -5.59 -2.67 9.43
N PRO A 109 -6.10 -1.92 10.43
CA PRO A 109 -5.44 -0.70 10.91
C PRO A 109 -4.06 -0.96 11.52
N HIS A 110 -3.83 -2.12 12.15
CA HIS A 110 -2.55 -2.47 12.75
C HIS A 110 -1.49 -2.87 11.71
N GLU A 111 -1.91 -3.53 10.63
CA GLU A 111 -1.03 -3.83 9.49
C GLU A 111 -0.70 -2.55 8.73
N TYR A 112 -1.70 -1.68 8.52
CA TYR A 112 -1.48 -0.34 7.96
C TYR A 112 -0.48 0.47 8.80
N ALA A 113 -0.64 0.47 10.13
CA ALA A 113 0.28 1.16 11.04
C ALA A 113 1.71 0.61 10.94
N LEU A 114 1.88 -0.68 10.65
CA LEU A 114 3.21 -1.28 10.48
C LEU A 114 3.95 -0.76 9.25
N ILE A 115 3.23 -0.43 8.16
CA ILE A 115 3.83 0.00 6.88
C ILE A 115 3.79 1.51 6.64
N TYR A 116 2.82 2.25 7.20
CA TYR A 116 2.66 3.70 7.02
C TYR A 116 2.65 4.50 8.34
N GLY A 117 2.80 3.84 9.49
CA GLY A 117 2.84 4.49 10.81
C GLY A 117 4.25 4.90 11.26
N SER A 118 4.42 5.01 12.57
CA SER A 118 5.72 5.37 13.15
C SER A 118 6.78 4.30 12.86
N PRO A 119 8.01 4.69 12.46
CA PRO A 119 9.10 3.74 12.26
C PRO A 119 9.35 2.88 13.50
N VAL A 120 9.60 1.60 13.28
CA VAL A 120 9.89 0.64 14.37
C VAL A 120 11.31 0.90 14.91
N PRO A 121 11.49 1.24 16.21
CA PRO A 121 12.81 1.51 16.77
C PRO A 121 13.76 0.32 16.59
N GLY A 122 14.97 0.61 16.09
CA GLY A 122 16.04 -0.36 15.89
C GLY A 122 15.86 -1.30 14.69
N TYR A 123 14.72 -1.27 14.01
CA TYR A 123 14.47 -2.09 12.83
C TYR A 123 14.89 -1.35 11.54
N ARG A 124 15.46 -2.09 10.59
CA ARG A 124 15.74 -1.61 9.23
C ARG A 124 15.19 -2.61 8.24
N ALA A 125 14.23 -2.18 7.43
CA ALA A 125 13.65 -3.03 6.39
C ALA A 125 14.72 -3.40 5.35
N PRO A 126 14.88 -4.69 5.02
CA PRO A 126 15.76 -5.12 3.92
C PRO A 126 15.29 -4.59 2.57
N GLU A 127 16.20 -4.46 1.61
CA GLU A 127 15.88 -4.03 0.22
C GLU A 127 14.88 -4.97 -0.47
N ASP A 128 14.83 -6.24 -0.08
CA ASP A 128 13.87 -7.23 -0.59
C ASP A 128 12.40 -6.87 -0.30
N THR A 129 12.14 -5.88 0.56
CA THR A 129 10.79 -5.36 0.79
C THR A 129 10.31 -4.38 -0.30
N VAL A 130 11.23 -3.78 -1.06
CA VAL A 130 10.93 -2.74 -2.07
C VAL A 130 9.94 -3.22 -3.15
N PRO A 131 10.05 -4.45 -3.72
CA PRO A 131 9.08 -4.91 -4.70
C PRO A 131 7.65 -4.97 -4.16
N ALA A 132 7.46 -5.42 -2.92
CA ALA A 132 6.13 -5.44 -2.30
C ALA A 132 5.64 -4.01 -2.01
N ALA A 133 6.52 -3.15 -1.48
CA ALA A 133 6.19 -1.77 -1.12
C ALA A 133 5.77 -0.88 -2.30
N THR A 134 6.23 -1.20 -3.51
CA THR A 134 5.97 -0.39 -4.71
C THR A 134 4.75 -0.84 -5.53
N ARG A 135 4.07 -1.93 -5.15
CA ARG A 135 2.93 -2.49 -5.91
C ARG A 135 1.81 -1.48 -6.15
N ALA A 136 1.33 -0.82 -5.10
CA ALA A 136 0.26 0.17 -5.22
C ALA A 136 0.69 1.40 -6.05
N ALA A 137 1.94 1.86 -5.89
CA ALA A 137 2.49 2.97 -6.68
C ALA A 137 2.59 2.61 -8.17
N THR A 138 2.89 1.35 -8.47
CA THR A 138 2.99 0.82 -9.84
C THR A 138 1.62 0.80 -10.53
N VAL A 139 0.55 0.42 -9.82
CA VAL A 139 -0.82 0.46 -10.36
C VAL A 139 -1.24 1.89 -10.68
N LEU A 140 -1.03 2.82 -9.76
CA LEU A 140 -1.33 4.24 -10.00
C LEU A 140 -0.48 4.81 -11.14
N GLY A 141 0.83 4.52 -11.17
CA GLY A 141 1.71 4.91 -12.27
C GLY A 141 1.26 4.37 -13.64
N ARG A 142 0.65 3.17 -13.69
CA ARG A 142 0.06 2.64 -14.93
C ARG A 142 -1.14 3.46 -15.40
N ILE A 143 -2.03 3.87 -14.49
CA ILE A 143 -3.17 4.74 -14.82
C ILE A 143 -2.66 6.07 -15.40
N ILE A 144 -1.62 6.65 -14.81
CA ILE A 144 -1.01 7.90 -15.29
C ILE A 144 -0.41 7.73 -16.69
N ARG A 145 0.35 6.64 -16.93
CA ARG A 145 0.89 6.35 -18.27
C ARG A 145 -0.21 6.18 -19.30
N ASP A 146 -1.26 5.44 -18.98
CA ASP A 146 -2.39 5.21 -19.89
C ASP A 146 -3.11 6.54 -20.20
N GLY A 147 -3.30 7.39 -19.18
CA GLY A 147 -3.91 8.70 -19.35
C GLY A 147 -3.07 9.66 -20.19
N TYR A 148 -1.75 9.68 -20.00
CA TYR A 148 -0.86 10.47 -20.83
C TYR A 148 -0.78 9.93 -22.27
N GLY A 149 -0.61 8.62 -22.43
CA GLY A 149 -0.51 7.97 -23.74
C GLY A 149 -1.77 8.08 -24.61
N SER A 150 -2.94 8.19 -23.98
CA SER A 150 -4.22 8.46 -24.68
C SER A 150 -4.48 9.94 -24.95
N GLY A 151 -3.67 10.84 -24.39
CA GLY A 151 -3.87 12.29 -24.47
C GLY A 151 -4.93 12.87 -23.53
N ALA A 152 -5.52 12.04 -22.65
CA ALA A 152 -6.48 12.47 -21.64
C ALA A 152 -5.79 13.34 -20.56
N ILE A 153 -4.64 12.90 -20.07
CA ILE A 153 -3.77 13.68 -19.19
C ILE A 153 -2.78 14.44 -20.07
N LYS A 154 -2.80 15.78 -19.94
CA LYS A 154 -1.87 16.65 -20.66
C LYS A 154 -0.70 17.03 -19.77
N ASP A 155 0.45 17.23 -20.41
CA ASP A 155 1.52 17.99 -19.78
C ASP A 155 1.11 19.47 -19.60
N ASN A 156 1.89 20.24 -18.84
CA ASN A 156 1.64 21.66 -18.64
C ASN A 156 2.94 22.47 -18.62
N ASP A 157 2.80 23.80 -18.64
CA ASP A 157 3.93 24.74 -18.61
C ASP A 157 4.19 25.31 -17.21
N ASP A 158 3.77 24.60 -16.15
CA ASP A 158 3.96 25.06 -14.78
C ASP A 158 5.46 25.33 -14.50
N PRO A 159 5.86 26.10 -13.49
CA PRO A 159 7.26 26.11 -13.09
C PRO A 159 7.71 24.72 -12.64
N PHE A 160 8.85 24.22 -13.12
CA PHE A 160 9.40 22.96 -12.61
C PHE A 160 10.12 23.25 -11.28
N PRO A 161 10.04 22.37 -10.27
CA PRO A 161 10.75 22.57 -9.01
C PRO A 161 12.28 22.67 -9.19
N ALA A 162 12.99 23.10 -8.14
CA ALA A 162 14.44 23.28 -8.15
C ALA A 162 15.20 22.07 -8.72
N PRO A 163 16.40 22.24 -9.30
CA PRO A 163 17.11 21.18 -10.03
C PRO A 163 17.26 19.86 -9.26
N ASP A 164 17.52 19.90 -7.95
CA ASP A 164 17.66 18.69 -7.13
C ASP A 164 16.33 17.91 -7.02
N VAL A 165 15.20 18.63 -6.95
CA VAL A 165 13.87 18.01 -6.95
C VAL A 165 13.59 17.37 -8.32
N GLU A 166 14.08 17.95 -9.40
CA GLU A 166 13.97 17.33 -10.73
C GLU A 166 14.67 15.98 -10.81
N VAL A 167 15.86 15.87 -10.22
CA VAL A 167 16.58 14.59 -10.13
C VAL A 167 15.74 13.54 -9.40
N ASP A 168 15.13 13.91 -8.27
CA ASP A 168 14.29 12.99 -7.50
C ASP A 168 13.02 12.58 -8.25
N ILE A 169 12.31 13.54 -8.86
CA ILE A 169 11.10 13.26 -9.65
C ILE A 169 11.42 12.39 -10.85
N ARG A 170 12.57 12.59 -11.50
CA ARG A 170 13.04 11.74 -12.61
C ARG A 170 13.30 10.32 -12.15
N ARG A 171 14.01 10.13 -11.04
CA ARG A 171 14.27 8.80 -10.46
C ARG A 171 12.96 8.07 -10.13
N ILE A 172 12.00 8.76 -9.56
CA ILE A 172 10.67 8.21 -9.27
C ILE A 172 9.96 7.84 -10.57
N GLY A 173 9.90 8.77 -11.53
CA GLY A 173 9.27 8.57 -12.83
C GLY A 173 9.80 7.36 -13.58
N ASP A 174 11.12 7.18 -13.63
CA ASP A 174 11.76 6.04 -14.29
C ASP A 174 11.38 4.70 -13.63
N ALA A 175 11.15 4.70 -12.31
CA ALA A 175 10.79 3.48 -11.57
C ALA A 175 9.31 3.11 -11.72
N ILE A 176 8.39 4.08 -11.62
CA ILE A 176 6.94 3.80 -11.50
C ILE A 176 6.11 4.20 -12.73
N SER A 177 6.61 5.12 -13.56
CA SER A 177 5.87 5.70 -14.69
C SER A 177 6.79 6.09 -15.87
N PRO A 178 7.59 5.15 -16.41
CA PRO A 178 8.57 5.46 -17.45
C PRO A 178 7.91 6.04 -18.70
N GLY A 179 8.55 7.05 -19.30
CA GLY A 179 8.06 7.75 -20.50
C GLY A 179 6.98 8.81 -20.25
N THR A 180 6.63 9.07 -18.99
CA THR A 180 5.70 10.15 -18.61
C THR A 180 6.46 11.45 -18.35
N PRO A 181 5.96 12.62 -18.80
CA PRO A 181 6.59 13.91 -18.48
C PRO A 181 6.71 14.14 -16.98
N LEU A 182 7.83 14.74 -16.55
CA LEU A 182 8.14 14.88 -15.12
C LEU A 182 7.09 15.69 -14.34
N ARG A 183 6.37 16.60 -15.00
CA ARG A 183 5.31 17.42 -14.37
C ARG A 183 4.06 16.62 -14.07
N VAL A 184 3.73 15.69 -14.96
CA VAL A 184 2.66 14.72 -14.75
C VAL A 184 3.07 13.79 -13.60
N VAL A 185 4.31 13.30 -13.58
CA VAL A 185 4.85 12.48 -12.47
C VAL A 185 4.81 13.25 -11.15
N SER A 186 5.18 14.53 -11.14
CA SER A 186 5.16 15.39 -9.96
C SER A 186 3.74 15.54 -9.39
N ARG A 187 2.74 15.81 -10.25
CA ARG A 187 1.33 15.87 -9.83
C ARG A 187 0.82 14.53 -9.30
N ALA A 188 1.17 13.43 -9.95
CA ALA A 188 0.83 12.08 -9.50
C ALA A 188 1.44 11.75 -8.13
N LEU A 189 2.68 12.18 -7.88
CA LEU A 189 3.33 12.03 -6.58
C LEU A 189 2.60 12.82 -5.49
N SER A 190 2.14 14.05 -5.76
CA SER A 190 1.32 14.80 -4.81
C SER A 190 0.02 14.05 -4.49
N ALA A 191 -0.65 13.49 -5.50
CA ALA A 191 -1.88 12.74 -5.29
C ALA A 191 -1.66 11.44 -4.51
N TRP A 192 -0.52 10.76 -4.71
CA TRP A 192 -0.10 9.63 -3.87
C TRP A 192 0.06 10.03 -2.40
N VAL A 193 0.75 11.15 -2.13
CA VAL A 193 0.92 11.68 -0.78
C VAL A 193 -0.42 12.05 -0.16
N MET A 194 -1.35 12.63 -0.94
CA MET A 194 -2.69 12.97 -0.46
C MET A 194 -3.53 11.72 -0.14
N LEU A 195 -3.47 10.68 -0.97
CA LEU A 195 -4.14 9.40 -0.72
C LEU A 195 -3.73 8.81 0.63
N PHE A 196 -2.44 8.52 0.81
CA PHE A 196 -1.97 7.87 2.04
C PHE A 196 -1.92 8.83 3.24
N GLY A 197 -1.75 10.13 3.00
CA GLY A 197 -1.88 11.15 4.05
C GLY A 197 -3.29 11.17 4.63
N GLN A 198 -4.31 11.12 3.78
CA GLN A 198 -5.70 11.09 4.22
C GLN A 198 -6.08 9.78 4.90
N VAL A 199 -5.66 8.63 4.36
CA VAL A 199 -5.86 7.33 5.02
C VAL A 199 -5.19 7.33 6.39
N SER A 200 -3.94 7.79 6.50
CA SER A 200 -3.24 7.89 7.79
C SER A 200 -3.95 8.82 8.77
N PHE A 201 -4.49 9.96 8.32
CA PHE A 201 -5.23 10.87 9.19
C PHE A 201 -6.52 10.23 9.72
N GLU A 202 -7.18 9.40 8.91
CA GLU A 202 -8.35 8.62 9.35
C GLU A 202 -7.95 7.53 10.35
N ILE A 203 -6.99 6.66 10.00
CA ILE A 203 -6.59 5.51 10.82
C ILE A 203 -5.97 5.94 12.15
N PHE A 204 -5.17 7.01 12.17
CA PHE A 204 -4.52 7.51 13.38
C PHE A 204 -5.35 8.58 14.12
N GLY A 205 -6.64 8.71 13.78
CA GLY A 205 -7.61 9.46 14.56
C GLY A 205 -7.56 10.98 14.42
N GLN A 206 -6.78 11.53 13.50
CA GLN A 206 -6.68 12.99 13.29
C GLN A 206 -7.97 13.62 12.75
N LEU A 207 -8.83 12.81 12.11
CA LEU A 207 -10.15 13.26 11.63
C LEU A 207 -11.28 13.06 12.65
N GLN A 208 -11.03 12.36 13.77
CA GLN A 208 -12.07 12.06 14.76
C GLN A 208 -12.67 13.37 15.31
N ASN A 209 -14.00 13.39 15.42
CA ASN A 209 -14.79 14.55 15.85
C ASN A 209 -14.72 15.79 14.94
N THR A 210 -13.98 15.73 13.82
CA THR A 210 -13.87 16.83 12.84
C THR A 210 -14.62 16.50 11.55
N VAL A 211 -14.42 15.28 11.03
CA VAL A 211 -15.10 14.79 9.82
C VAL A 211 -16.07 13.69 10.25
N THR A 212 -17.38 13.96 10.16
CA THR A 212 -18.43 13.02 10.60
C THR A 212 -18.77 11.96 9.56
N THR A 213 -18.39 12.16 8.30
CA THR A 213 -18.62 11.23 7.18
C THR A 213 -17.31 10.93 6.44
N PRO A 214 -16.36 10.19 7.06
CA PRO A 214 -15.00 10.03 6.56
C PRO A 214 -14.92 9.40 5.16
N ALA A 215 -15.81 8.44 4.85
CA ALA A 215 -15.87 7.81 3.53
C ALA A 215 -16.27 8.81 2.42
N ALA A 216 -17.28 9.65 2.65
CA ALA A 216 -17.72 10.66 1.68
C ALA A 216 -16.69 11.77 1.51
N TYR A 217 -16.02 12.16 2.61
CA TYR A 217 -14.91 13.11 2.54
C TYR A 217 -13.72 12.54 1.76
N PHE A 218 -13.39 11.27 1.95
CA PHE A 218 -12.39 10.57 1.15
C PHE A 218 -12.71 10.54 -0.33
N ASP A 219 -13.93 10.12 -0.70
CA ASP A 219 -14.38 10.11 -2.08
C ASP A 219 -14.24 11.49 -2.74
N HIS A 220 -14.72 12.54 -2.06
CA HIS A 220 -14.60 13.92 -2.55
C HIS A 220 -13.14 14.35 -2.78
N GLN A 221 -12.25 14.07 -1.83
CA GLN A 221 -10.84 14.40 -1.97
C GLN A 221 -10.17 13.62 -3.10
N MET A 222 -10.50 12.34 -3.29
CA MET A 222 -9.90 11.54 -4.36
C MET A 222 -10.38 11.98 -5.75
N ARG A 223 -11.62 12.44 -5.90
CA ARG A 223 -12.09 13.11 -7.14
C ARG A 223 -11.34 14.41 -7.39
N ALA A 224 -11.12 15.22 -6.34
CA ALA A 224 -10.32 16.45 -6.47
C ALA A 224 -8.87 16.15 -6.89
N GLN A 225 -8.25 15.09 -6.35
CA GLN A 225 -6.92 14.65 -6.76
C GLN A 225 -6.90 14.15 -8.21
N ALA A 226 -7.93 13.42 -8.67
CA ALA A 226 -8.05 13.01 -10.07
C ALA A 226 -8.03 14.22 -11.02
N ARG A 227 -8.83 15.25 -10.71
CA ARG A 227 -8.84 16.52 -11.45
C ARG A 227 -7.50 17.24 -11.42
N TYR A 228 -6.85 17.31 -10.26
CA TYR A 228 -5.53 17.92 -10.11
C TYR A 228 -4.46 17.27 -11.01
N ILE A 229 -4.50 15.94 -11.12
CA ILE A 229 -3.61 15.20 -12.02
C ILE A 229 -3.98 15.41 -13.50
N GLY A 230 -5.24 15.75 -13.79
CA GLY A 230 -5.77 15.92 -15.14
C GLY A 230 -6.51 14.70 -15.67
N ILE A 231 -6.96 13.79 -14.79
CA ILE A 231 -7.85 12.70 -15.16
C ILE A 231 -9.26 13.28 -15.36
N PRO A 232 -9.88 13.13 -16.54
CA PRO A 232 -11.22 13.67 -16.80
C PRO A 232 -12.26 12.92 -15.95
N PRO A 233 -13.30 13.58 -15.45
CA PRO A 233 -14.39 12.90 -14.75
C PRO A 233 -15.13 11.94 -15.69
N ASP A 234 -15.75 10.90 -15.14
CA ASP A 234 -16.66 10.05 -15.92
C ASP A 234 -17.89 10.88 -16.33
N GLU A 235 -18.50 10.58 -17.49
CA GLU A 235 -19.68 11.31 -18.00
C GLU A 235 -20.82 11.40 -16.97
N ALA A 236 -20.96 10.39 -16.09
CA ALA A 236 -21.96 10.39 -15.01
C ALA A 236 -21.71 11.44 -13.91
N ASP A 237 -20.46 11.76 -13.57
CA ASP A 237 -20.14 12.75 -12.52
C ASP A 237 -20.39 14.20 -12.95
N SER A 238 -20.30 14.47 -14.25
CA SER A 238 -20.55 15.81 -14.81
C SER A 238 -21.98 16.33 -14.57
N SER A 239 -22.91 15.43 -14.21
CA SER A 239 -24.31 15.76 -13.90
C SER A 239 -24.57 16.07 -12.41
N LEU A 240 -23.61 15.81 -11.52
CA LEU A 240 -23.70 16.13 -10.09
C LEU A 240 -23.04 17.48 -9.72
N GLU A 241 -22.24 18.05 -10.62
CA GLU A 241 -21.56 19.34 -10.43
C GLU A 241 -22.26 20.52 -11.14
N ALA A 242 -23.43 20.29 -11.75
CA ALA A 242 -24.29 21.32 -12.40
C ALA A 242 -25.50 21.68 -11.54
#